data_AF-A0A7V4PP51-F1
#
_entry.id   AF-A0A7V4PP51-F1
#
_cell.length_a   1.000
_cell.length_b   1.000
_cell.length_c   1.000
_cell.angle_alpha   90.00
_cell.angle_beta   90.00
_cell.angle_gamma   90.00
#
_symmetry.space_group_name_H-M   'P 1'
#
loop_
_entity.id
_entity.type
_entity.pdbx_description
1 polymer ?
#
loop_
_entity_poly.entity_id
_entity_poly.type
_entity_poly.pdbx_seq_one_letter_code
_entity_poly.pdbx_strand_id
1 'polypeptide(L)'
;MEETTINYEKMKWTDAAGYAEGSTIEIFGKGGPDEGKTFLCKIIRGFKMEGHSDRTVERHFVLEDEYESEGKIYKARTLTD
;
A
#
# COMPACT_ATOMS: atom_id res chain seq x y z
N MET A 1 -19.02 6.36 14.86
CA MET A 1 -17.83 5.71 14.27
C MET A 1 -18.13 4.23 14.29
N GLU A 2 -18.21 3.62 13.12
CA GLU A 2 -18.44 2.17 12.98
C GLU A 2 -17.09 1.47 13.04
N GLU A 3 -16.95 0.49 13.92
CA GLU A 3 -15.72 -0.29 14.04
C GLU A 3 -15.80 -1.46 13.07
N THR A 4 -14.78 -1.61 12.22
CA THR A 4 -14.65 -2.76 11.32
C THR A 4 -13.44 -3.58 11.74
N THR A 5 -13.65 -4.87 12.00
CA THR A 5 -12.56 -5.84 12.24
C THR A 5 -12.43 -6.74 11.03
N ILE A 6 -11.22 -6.83 10.49
CA ILE A 6 -10.91 -7.60 9.27
C ILE A 6 -9.85 -8.66 9.60
N ASN A 7 -10.11 -9.91 9.22
CA ASN A 7 -9.10 -10.97 9.23
C ASN A 7 -8.39 -11.01 7.86
N TYR A 8 -7.20 -10.42 7.79
CA TYR A 8 -6.43 -10.31 6.55
C TYR A 8 -6.01 -11.69 5.98
N GLU A 9 -5.85 -12.72 6.80
CA GLU A 9 -5.45 -14.06 6.33
C GLU A 9 -6.54 -14.73 5.47
N LYS A 10 -7.79 -14.28 5.60
CA LYS A 10 -8.95 -14.82 4.87
C LYS A 10 -9.34 -13.97 3.66
N MET A 11 -8.63 -12.87 3.44
CA MET A 11 -8.90 -12.00 2.31
C MET A 11 -8.35 -12.60 1.01
N LYS A 12 -8.87 -12.09 -0.11
CA LYS A 12 -8.46 -12.50 -1.44
C LYS A 12 -7.55 -11.42 -2.01
N TRP A 13 -6.28 -11.77 -2.17
CA TRP A 13 -5.33 -11.02 -2.98
C TRP A 13 -5.80 -10.94 -4.43
N THR A 14 -5.75 -9.74 -5.00
CA THR A 14 -5.99 -9.49 -6.42
C THR A 14 -4.81 -8.76 -7.04
N ASP A 15 -4.70 -8.75 -8.36
CA ASP A 15 -3.64 -8.02 -9.05
C ASP A 15 -3.68 -6.53 -8.71
N ALA A 16 -2.51 -5.96 -8.38
CA ALA A 16 -2.37 -4.56 -8.02
C ALA A 16 -2.26 -3.70 -9.29
N ALA A 17 -3.40 -3.31 -9.86
CA ALA A 17 -3.42 -2.43 -11.02
C ALA A 17 -2.65 -1.12 -10.75
N GLY A 18 -1.72 -0.77 -11.65
CA GLY A 18 -0.82 0.38 -11.52
C GLY A 18 0.53 0.08 -10.84
N TYR A 19 0.72 -1.15 -10.32
CA TYR A 19 2.01 -1.65 -9.85
C TYR A 19 2.62 -2.61 -10.88
N ALA A 20 3.85 -3.04 -10.66
CA ALA A 20 4.48 -4.04 -11.53
C ALA A 20 3.70 -5.36 -11.52
N GLU A 21 3.72 -6.03 -12.67
CA GLU A 21 3.15 -7.36 -12.87
C GLU A 21 3.60 -8.33 -11.77
N GLY A 22 2.66 -9.10 -11.23
CA GLY A 22 2.89 -9.99 -10.09
C GLY A 22 2.74 -9.34 -8.71
N SER A 23 2.58 -8.02 -8.63
CA SER A 23 2.21 -7.34 -7.38
C SER A 23 0.73 -7.59 -7.07
N THR A 24 0.41 -7.79 -5.79
CA THR A 24 -0.96 -8.09 -5.35
C THR A 24 -1.43 -7.14 -4.27
N ILE A 25 -2.72 -6.84 -4.23
CA ILE A 25 -3.36 -5.90 -3.30
C ILE A 25 -4.59 -6.51 -2.63
N GLU A 26 -4.83 -6.13 -1.38
CA GLU A 26 -6.05 -6.37 -0.63
C GLU A 26 -6.58 -5.04 -0.09
N ILE A 27 -7.84 -4.71 -0.40
CA ILE A 27 -8.44 -3.42 -0.04
C ILE A 27 -9.31 -3.61 1.21
N PHE A 28 -8.92 -2.96 2.31
CA PHE A 28 -9.62 -3.00 3.60
C PHE A 28 -10.80 -2.02 3.64
N GLY A 29 -10.65 -0.87 2.99
CA GLY A 29 -11.68 0.15 2.89
C GLY A 29 -11.50 0.99 1.64
N LYS A 30 -12.61 1.26 0.95
CA LYS A 30 -12.70 2.29 -0.07
C LYS A 30 -13.57 3.39 0.49
N GLY A 31 -12.99 4.54 0.75
CA GLY A 31 -13.79 5.73 0.97
C GLY A 31 -14.50 6.20 -0.30
N GLY A 32 -15.35 7.22 -0.18
CA GLY A 32 -15.90 7.98 -1.30
C GLY A 32 -14.85 8.69 -2.18
N PRO A 33 -15.27 9.47 -3.19
CA PRO A 33 -14.38 10.10 -4.18
C PRO A 33 -13.27 10.98 -3.60
N ASP A 34 -13.51 11.58 -2.43
CA ASP A 34 -12.58 12.46 -1.71
C ASP A 34 -12.04 11.82 -0.42
N GLU A 35 -12.31 10.54 -0.21
CA GLU A 35 -11.87 9.80 0.98
C GLU A 35 -10.76 8.80 0.59
N GLY A 36 -9.83 8.58 1.53
CA GLY A 36 -8.72 7.68 1.32
C GLY A 36 -9.15 6.21 1.12
N LYS A 37 -8.30 5.46 0.44
CA LYS A 37 -8.34 3.99 0.45
C LYS A 37 -7.36 3.48 1.50
N THR A 38 -7.69 2.37 2.16
CA THR A 38 -6.75 1.63 3.00
C THR A 38 -6.61 0.23 2.43
N PHE A 39 -5.38 -0.20 2.20
CA PHE A 39 -5.08 -1.47 1.56
C PHE A 39 -3.75 -2.02 2.06
N LEU A 40 -3.57 -3.32 1.87
CA LEU A 40 -2.28 -3.98 1.97
C LEU A 40 -1.79 -4.34 0.58
N CYS A 41 -0.52 -4.06 0.28
CA CYS A 41 0.08 -4.34 -1.01
C CYS A 41 1.35 -5.18 -0.82
N LYS A 42 1.49 -6.22 -1.64
CA LYS A 42 2.70 -7.01 -1.80
C LYS A 42 3.32 -6.63 -3.13
N ILE A 43 4.48 -6.02 -3.07
CA ILE A 43 5.21 -5.53 -4.23
C ILE A 43 6.32 -6.53 -4.55
N ILE A 44 6.48 -6.85 -5.83
CA ILE A 44 7.57 -7.74 -6.26
C ILE A 44 8.94 -7.08 -6.09
N ARG A 45 9.96 -7.89 -5.80
CA ARG A 45 11.34 -7.41 -5.69
C ARG A 45 11.81 -6.79 -7.01
N GLY A 46 12.48 -5.65 -6.92
CA GLY A 46 13.03 -4.94 -8.08
C GLY A 46 12.03 -4.00 -8.75
N PHE A 47 10.83 -3.85 -8.19
CA PHE A 47 9.87 -2.85 -8.62
C PHE A 47 10.48 -1.45 -8.62
N LYS A 48 10.14 -0.68 -9.65
CA LYS A 48 10.43 0.75 -9.77
C LYS A 48 9.19 1.46 -10.28
N MET A 49 8.91 2.63 -9.72
CA MET A 49 7.85 3.51 -10.16
C MET A 49 8.46 4.86 -10.54
N GLU A 50 7.94 5.46 -11.61
CA GLU A 50 8.30 6.83 -11.97
C GLU A 50 7.79 7.82 -10.92
N GLY A 51 8.46 8.96 -10.82
CA GLY A 51 8.03 10.04 -9.92
C GLY A 51 6.61 10.50 -10.24
N HIS A 52 5.78 10.62 -9.21
CA HIS A 52 4.40 11.07 -9.31
C HIS A 52 4.04 11.95 -8.10
N SER A 53 2.82 12.48 -8.08
CA SER A 53 2.32 13.30 -6.99
C SER A 53 0.94 12.84 -6.57
N ASP A 54 0.72 12.76 -5.25
CA ASP A 54 -0.59 12.45 -4.72
C ASP A 54 -1.47 13.70 -4.64
N ARG A 55 -2.75 13.50 -4.94
CA ARG A 55 -3.78 14.54 -4.78
C ARG A 55 -4.27 14.67 -3.35
N THR A 56 -3.99 13.66 -2.52
CA THR A 56 -4.37 13.55 -1.11
C THR A 56 -3.17 13.01 -0.33
N VAL A 57 -3.18 13.12 1.00
CA VAL A 57 -2.09 12.57 1.83
C VAL A 57 -2.01 11.04 1.65
N GLU A 58 -0.84 10.53 1.30
CA GLU A 58 -0.50 9.12 1.30
C GLU A 58 0.36 8.78 2.54
N ARG A 59 0.16 7.61 3.14
CA ARG A 59 0.95 7.12 4.27
C ARG A 59 1.14 5.62 4.18
N HIS A 60 2.36 5.15 4.39
CA HIS A 60 2.71 3.73 4.40
C HIS A 60 3.20 3.29 5.77
N PHE A 61 2.90 2.04 6.11
CA PHE A 61 3.56 1.32 7.18
C PHE A 61 4.15 0.04 6.60
N VAL A 62 5.48 -0.09 6.68
CA VAL A 62 6.19 -1.23 6.07
C VAL A 62 6.06 -2.44 6.99
N LEU A 63 5.42 -3.51 6.52
CA LEU A 63 5.29 -4.75 7.32
C LEU A 63 6.53 -5.63 7.22
N GLU A 64 7.04 -5.83 6.00
CA GLU A 64 8.14 -6.74 5.68
C GLU A 64 9.12 -6.09 4.71
N ASP A 65 10.37 -6.57 4.73
CA ASP A 65 11.50 -6.09 3.90
C ASP A 65 11.71 -4.57 3.95
N GLU A 66 11.95 -3.93 2.80
CA GLU A 66 12.26 -2.52 2.65
C GLU A 66 11.91 -2.00 1.25
N TYR A 67 11.74 -0.68 1.13
CA TYR A 67 11.65 0.01 -0.15
C TYR A 67 12.39 1.35 -0.11
N GLU A 68 12.76 1.87 -1.27
CA GLU A 68 13.36 3.20 -1.42
C GLU A 68 12.36 4.16 -2.07
N SER A 69 12.25 5.37 -1.51
CA SER A 69 11.53 6.48 -2.13
C SER A 69 12.29 7.78 -1.87
N GLU A 70 12.42 8.62 -2.89
CA GLU A 70 13.16 9.90 -2.84
C GLU A 70 14.58 9.78 -2.24
N GLY A 71 15.28 8.67 -2.53
CA GLY A 71 16.62 8.40 -2.00
C GLY A 71 16.66 7.98 -0.53
N LYS A 72 15.50 7.83 0.13
CA LYS A 72 15.37 7.33 1.50
C LYS A 72 14.89 5.89 1.52
N ILE A 73 15.55 5.06 2.33
CA ILE A 73 15.19 3.65 2.53
C ILE A 73 14.28 3.52 3.75
N TYR A 74 13.13 2.88 3.57
CA TYR A 74 12.14 2.58 4.60
C TYR A 74 12.11 1.07 4.84
N LYS A 75 12.46 0.64 6.05
CA LYS A 75 12.54 -0.78 6.45
C LYS A 75 11.27 -1.25 7.16
N ALA A 76 11.10 -2.56 7.29
CA ALA A 76 10.06 -3.17 8.11
C ALA A 76 9.92 -2.47 9.49
N ARG A 77 8.67 -2.24 9.90
CA ARG A 77 8.25 -1.49 11.09
C ARG A 77 8.49 0.02 11.02
N THR A 78 8.65 0.58 9.82
CA THR A 78 8.73 2.03 9.61
C THR A 78 7.37 2.59 9.17
N LEU A 79 6.93 3.66 9.83
CA LEU A 79 5.84 4.52 9.37
C LEU A 79 6.44 5.64 8.52
N THR A 80 5.84 5.93 7.37
CA THR A 80 6.26 7.06 6.54
C THR A 80 5.49 8.32 6.91
N ASP A 81 6.18 9.45 6.80
CA ASP A 81 5.68 10.77 7.17
C ASP A 81 5.20 11.52 5.94
#